data_AF-A0A4Q0QIU2-F1
#
_entry.id   AF-A0A4Q0QIU2-F1
#
_cell.length_a   1.000
_cell.length_b   1.000
_cell.length_c   1.000
_cell.angle_alpha   90.00
_cell.angle_beta   90.00
_cell.angle_gamma   90.00
#
_symmetry.space_group_name_H-M   'P 1'
#
loop_
_entity.id
_entity.type
_entity.pdbx_description
1 polymer ?
#
loop_
_entity_poly.entity_id
_entity_poly.type
_entity_poly.pdbx_seq_one_letter_code
_entity_poly.pdbx_strand_id
1 'polypeptide(L)'
;MCSRKVVALGTALLVPLLVMGGRAVALDLNGAWVTDSDNCPKVFARKGMQLGFTDMSDVYGGGFIVDGEQIIGKFARCRIKARKDDGPTVNLVAACATDMMLSSVQFSLKELDANSLIRLFPGMEDMEIRYHRCPAP
;
A
#
# COMPACT_ATOMS: atom_id res chain seq x y z
N MET A 1 -40.60 -0.87 67.50
CA MET A 1 -39.87 -1.89 66.72
C MET A 1 -39.37 -1.28 65.43
N CYS A 2 -38.19 -1.74 65.03
CA CYS A 2 -37.30 -1.29 63.96
C CYS A 2 -37.97 -0.93 62.62
N SER A 3 -37.45 0.11 61.93
CA SER A 3 -36.93 -0.11 60.58
C SER A 3 -35.99 1.03 60.15
N ARG A 4 -34.68 0.72 60.12
CA ARG A 4 -33.63 1.57 59.54
C ARG A 4 -33.80 1.58 58.02
N LYS A 5 -34.10 2.74 57.43
CA LYS A 5 -34.01 2.93 55.98
C LYS A 5 -32.53 3.06 55.60
N VAL A 6 -31.97 2.01 55.01
CA VAL A 6 -30.63 2.04 54.41
C VAL A 6 -30.73 2.87 53.13
N VAL A 7 -30.08 4.03 53.11
CA VAL A 7 -29.87 4.83 51.90
C VAL A 7 -28.79 4.14 51.09
N ALA A 8 -29.17 3.44 50.04
CA ALA A 8 -28.23 2.92 49.06
C ALA A 8 -27.76 4.07 48.16
N LEU A 9 -26.56 4.59 48.44
CA LEU A 9 -25.84 5.47 47.52
C LEU A 9 -25.37 4.63 46.33
N GLY A 10 -26.14 4.67 45.23
CA GLY A 10 -25.73 4.09 43.96
C GLY A 10 -24.64 4.95 43.32
N THR A 11 -23.37 4.57 43.50
CA THR A 11 -22.24 5.10 42.75
C THR A 11 -22.34 4.63 41.30
N ALA A 12 -22.86 5.49 40.42
CA ALA A 12 -22.81 5.29 38.98
C ALA A 12 -21.34 5.33 38.52
N LEU A 13 -20.76 4.15 38.24
CA LEU A 13 -19.46 4.00 37.59
C LEU A 13 -19.53 4.56 36.17
N LEU A 14 -19.07 5.79 35.99
CA LEU A 14 -18.71 6.35 34.69
C LEU A 14 -17.48 5.59 34.16
N VAL A 15 -17.71 4.57 33.34
CA VAL A 15 -16.64 3.90 32.58
C VAL A 15 -16.23 4.84 31.45
N PRO A 16 -15.00 5.38 31.42
CA PRO A 16 -14.53 6.09 30.25
C PRO A 16 -14.24 5.04 29.17
N LEU A 17 -15.06 5.03 28.12
CA LEU A 17 -14.74 4.37 26.86
C LEU A 17 -13.52 5.09 26.27
N LEU A 18 -12.33 4.65 26.66
CA LEU A 18 -11.09 4.94 25.93
C LEU A 18 -11.24 4.23 24.58
N VAL A 19 -11.84 4.93 23.62
CA VAL A 19 -11.79 4.56 22.21
C VAL A 19 -10.32 4.59 21.83
N MET A 20 -9.66 3.44 21.86
CA MET A 20 -8.38 3.23 21.19
C MET A 20 -8.65 3.33 19.69
N GLY A 21 -8.74 4.56 19.20
CA GLY A 21 -8.67 4.86 17.78
C GLY A 21 -7.27 4.49 17.32
N GLY A 22 -7.08 3.22 16.95
CA GLY A 22 -5.90 2.82 16.20
C GLY A 22 -5.83 3.72 14.97
N ARG A 23 -4.78 4.54 14.87
CA ARG A 23 -4.50 5.23 13.61
C ARG A 23 -4.30 4.13 12.59
N ALA A 24 -5.26 3.95 11.69
CA ALA A 24 -5.04 3.19 10.47
C ALA A 24 -3.95 3.96 9.71
N VAL A 25 -2.69 3.58 9.91
CA VAL A 25 -1.59 4.08 9.11
C VAL A 25 -1.81 3.45 7.74
N ALA A 26 -2.31 4.26 6.81
CA ALA A 26 -2.46 3.83 5.43
C ALA A 26 -1.08 3.44 4.89
N LEU A 27 -0.97 2.26 4.27
CA LEU A 27 0.27 1.79 3.65
C LEU A 27 0.84 2.87 2.73
N ASP A 28 2.07 3.34 3.01
CA ASP A 28 2.76 4.28 2.15
C ASP A 28 3.38 3.57 0.95
N LEU A 29 2.78 3.74 -0.22
CA LEU A 29 3.25 3.13 -1.46
C LEU A 29 4.32 3.97 -2.18
N ASN A 30 4.53 5.23 -1.80
CA ASN A 30 5.36 6.17 -2.57
C ASN A 30 6.82 5.71 -2.67
N GLY A 31 7.37 5.73 -3.88
CA GLY A 31 8.75 5.31 -4.14
C GLY A 31 8.85 4.28 -5.25
N ALA A 32 10.05 3.75 -5.42
CA ALA A 32 10.38 2.81 -6.49
C ALA A 32 10.43 1.38 -5.96
N TRP A 33 9.96 0.43 -6.77
CA TRP A 33 9.75 -0.96 -6.38
C TRP A 33 10.24 -1.92 -7.46
N VAL A 34 10.91 -2.99 -7.05
CA VAL A 34 11.47 -4.06 -7.89
C VAL A 34 11.15 -5.43 -7.31
N THR A 35 11.23 -6.50 -8.09
CA THR A 35 11.07 -7.88 -7.58
C THR A 35 12.33 -8.42 -6.92
N ASP A 36 13.49 -7.81 -7.19
CA ASP A 36 14.79 -8.14 -6.60
C ASP A 36 15.53 -6.84 -6.29
N SER A 37 15.77 -6.57 -5.00
CA SER A 37 16.38 -5.33 -4.50
C SER A 37 17.77 -5.06 -5.06
N ASP A 38 18.53 -6.10 -5.40
CA ASP A 38 19.88 -5.96 -5.95
C ASP A 38 19.87 -5.35 -7.35
N ASN A 39 18.71 -5.35 -8.01
CA ASN A 39 18.52 -4.79 -9.34
C ASN A 39 18.03 -3.33 -9.32
N CYS A 40 17.77 -2.73 -8.16
CA CYS A 40 17.42 -1.29 -8.07
C CYS A 40 18.29 -0.36 -8.94
N PRO A 41 19.65 -0.40 -8.86
CA PRO A 41 20.50 0.48 -9.68
C PRO A 41 20.53 0.10 -11.17
N LYS A 42 20.04 -1.09 -11.53
CA LYS A 42 19.93 -1.55 -12.92
C LYS A 42 18.58 -1.23 -13.53
N VAL A 43 17.53 -1.12 -12.72
CA VAL A 43 16.16 -0.81 -13.14
C VAL A 43 15.92 0.70 -13.20
N PHE A 44 16.45 1.45 -12.23
CA PHE A 44 16.21 2.88 -12.11
C PHE A 44 17.48 3.71 -12.25
N ALA A 45 17.34 4.90 -12.82
CA ALA A 45 18.38 5.92 -12.86
C ALA A 45 17.79 7.30 -12.61
N ARG A 46 18.54 8.16 -11.90
CA ARG A 46 18.17 9.58 -11.79
C ARG A 46 18.43 10.29 -13.12
N LYS A 47 17.42 11.02 -13.58
CA LYS A 47 17.52 11.99 -14.70
C LYS A 47 17.21 13.37 -14.14
N GLY A 48 18.26 14.06 -13.68
CA GLY A 48 18.12 15.29 -12.92
C GLY A 48 17.46 15.04 -11.55
N MET A 49 16.35 15.75 -11.28
CA MET A 49 15.60 15.62 -10.03
C MET A 49 14.63 14.43 -10.01
N GLN A 50 14.33 13.83 -11.18
CA GLN A 50 13.35 12.76 -11.30
C GLN A 50 14.03 11.40 -11.35
N LEU A 51 13.39 10.41 -10.75
CA LEU A 51 13.75 9.01 -10.90
C LEU A 51 13.02 8.44 -12.12
N GLY A 52 13.75 7.75 -13.00
CA GLY A 52 13.20 7.10 -14.18
C GLY A 52 13.77 5.71 -14.38
N PHE A 53 13.31 5.04 -15.44
CA PHE A 53 13.80 3.71 -15.82
C PHE A 53 15.08 3.81 -16.65
N THR A 54 15.97 2.83 -16.50
CA THR A 54 17.08 2.59 -17.43
C THR A 54 16.57 1.95 -18.72
N ASP A 55 17.39 1.99 -19.76
CA ASP A 55 17.05 1.37 -21.05
C ASP A 55 16.92 -0.16 -20.94
N MET A 56 17.64 -0.78 -20.01
CA MET A 56 17.69 -2.24 -19.82
C MET A 56 16.81 -2.74 -18.66
N SER A 57 15.96 -1.89 -18.09
CA SER A 57 15.25 -2.20 -16.84
C SER A 57 14.38 -3.47 -16.92
N ASP A 58 13.81 -3.79 -18.07
CA ASP A 58 12.99 -4.98 -18.33
C ASP A 58 13.79 -6.27 -18.27
N VAL A 59 15.07 -6.25 -18.67
CA VAL A 59 15.98 -7.40 -18.56
C VAL A 59 16.25 -7.77 -17.09
N TYR A 60 16.12 -6.81 -16.18
CA TYR A 60 16.35 -7.00 -14.75
C TYR A 60 15.06 -7.20 -13.93
N GLY A 61 13.97 -7.61 -14.59
CA GLY A 61 12.67 -7.86 -13.96
C GLY A 61 11.74 -6.64 -13.92
N GLY A 62 12.21 -5.48 -14.38
CA GLY A 62 11.45 -4.25 -14.39
C GLY A 62 11.18 -3.69 -13.00
N GLY A 63 10.09 -2.95 -12.87
CA GLY A 63 9.70 -2.30 -11.63
C GLY A 63 8.60 -1.27 -11.87
N PHE A 64 8.22 -0.59 -10.81
CA PHE A 64 7.27 0.52 -10.88
C PHE A 64 7.66 1.60 -9.87
N ILE A 65 7.21 2.82 -10.15
CA ILE A 65 7.34 3.98 -9.25
C ILE A 65 5.93 4.39 -8.87
N VAL A 66 5.68 4.63 -7.59
CA VAL A 66 4.46 5.28 -7.12
C VAL A 66 4.81 6.71 -6.70
N ASP A 67 4.08 7.67 -7.24
CA ASP A 67 4.19 9.09 -6.90
C ASP A 67 2.78 9.66 -6.69
N GLY A 68 2.36 9.69 -5.43
CA GLY A 68 1.00 10.00 -5.03
C GLY A 68 -0.02 9.04 -5.64
N GLU A 69 -0.87 9.56 -6.53
CA GLU A 69 -1.88 8.78 -7.25
C GLU A 69 -1.37 8.17 -8.56
N GLN A 70 -0.12 8.39 -8.93
CA GLN A 70 0.46 7.86 -10.17
C GLN A 70 1.23 6.58 -9.89
N ILE A 71 0.96 5.53 -10.68
CA ILE A 71 1.79 4.33 -10.76
C ILE A 71 2.45 4.35 -12.14
N ILE A 72 3.77 4.44 -12.16
CA ILE A 72 4.55 4.62 -13.38
C ILE A 72 5.42 3.38 -13.59
N GLY A 73 5.08 2.59 -14.60
CA GLY A 73 5.90 1.50 -15.12
C GLY A 73 6.73 1.95 -16.33
N LYS A 74 7.56 1.06 -16.89
CA LYS A 74 8.30 1.39 -18.12
C LYS A 74 7.37 1.66 -19.31
N PHE A 75 6.31 0.85 -19.44
CA PHE A 75 5.41 0.81 -20.61
C PHE A 75 3.99 1.29 -20.32
N ALA A 76 3.71 1.67 -19.06
CA ALA A 76 2.37 2.06 -18.64
C ALA A 76 2.43 3.19 -17.61
N ARG A 77 1.38 4.01 -17.64
CA ARG A 77 1.10 5.03 -16.62
C ARG A 77 -0.30 4.76 -16.10
N CYS A 78 -0.44 4.53 -14.80
CA CYS A 78 -1.74 4.36 -14.17
C CYS A 78 -2.03 5.50 -13.22
N ARG A 79 -3.29 5.95 -13.19
CA ARG A 79 -3.81 6.83 -12.14
C ARG A 79 -4.72 6.04 -11.21
N ILE A 80 -4.40 6.02 -9.93
CA ILE A 80 -5.24 5.45 -8.87
C ILE A 80 -6.54 6.27 -8.83
N LYS A 81 -7.68 5.59 -8.92
CA LYS A 81 -9.04 6.15 -8.92
C LYS A 81 -9.79 5.85 -7.63
N ALA A 82 -9.47 4.71 -7.02
CA ALA A 82 -10.02 4.32 -5.74
C ALA A 82 -8.97 3.53 -4.96
N ARG A 83 -9.01 3.68 -3.64
CA ARG A 83 -8.19 2.96 -2.67
C ARG A 83 -9.11 2.47 -1.55
N LYS A 84 -8.95 1.20 -1.18
CA LYS A 84 -9.59 0.60 -0.01
C LYS A 84 -8.55 -0.14 0.80
N ASP A 85 -8.31 0.32 2.02
CA ASP A 85 -7.47 -0.35 3.00
C ASP A 85 -8.30 -1.37 3.79
N ASP A 86 -7.79 -2.60 3.93
CA ASP A 86 -8.42 -3.74 4.59
C ASP A 86 -7.36 -4.51 5.41
N GLY A 87 -7.12 -4.03 6.63
CA GLY A 87 -6.05 -4.54 7.48
C GLY A 87 -4.67 -4.36 6.81
N PRO A 88 -3.88 -5.43 6.62
CA PRO A 88 -2.57 -5.36 5.97
C PRO A 88 -2.67 -5.30 4.43
N THR A 89 -3.87 -5.35 3.86
CA THR A 89 -4.08 -5.39 2.40
C THR A 89 -4.66 -4.07 1.92
N VAL A 90 -4.09 -3.49 0.87
CA VAL A 90 -4.68 -2.39 0.11
C VAL A 90 -5.18 -2.86 -1.24
N ASN A 91 -6.41 -2.48 -1.56
CA ASN A 91 -7.03 -2.71 -2.86
C ASN A 91 -7.12 -1.38 -3.62
N LEU A 92 -6.56 -1.35 -4.82
CA LEU A 92 -6.54 -0.19 -5.69
C LEU A 92 -7.32 -0.47 -6.97
N VAL A 93 -8.08 0.51 -7.43
CA VAL A 93 -8.58 0.56 -8.80
C VAL A 93 -7.83 1.68 -9.51
N ALA A 94 -7.15 1.37 -10.61
CA ALA A 94 -6.37 2.35 -11.35
C ALA A 94 -6.72 2.33 -12.84
N ALA A 95 -6.82 3.51 -13.44
CA ALA A 95 -6.93 3.67 -14.88
C ALA A 95 -5.51 3.69 -15.47
N CYS A 96 -5.14 2.64 -16.21
CA CYS A 96 -3.83 2.44 -16.80
C CYS A 96 -3.86 2.74 -18.31
N ALA A 97 -2.95 3.59 -18.76
CA ALA A 97 -2.70 3.88 -20.16
C ALA A 97 -1.36 3.27 -20.59
N THR A 98 -1.37 2.60 -21.73
CA THR A 98 -0.19 2.25 -22.53
C THR A 98 -0.21 3.07 -23.83
N ASP A 99 0.79 2.91 -24.69
CA ASP A 99 0.83 3.60 -26.00
C ASP A 99 -0.35 3.24 -26.91
N MET A 100 -1.07 2.14 -26.64
CA MET A 100 -2.16 1.66 -27.50
C MET A 100 -3.53 1.65 -26.81
N MET A 101 -3.59 1.46 -25.49
CA MET A 101 -4.85 1.15 -24.80
C MET A 101 -4.99 1.86 -23.46
N LEU A 102 -6.24 2.15 -23.10
CA LEU A 102 -6.65 2.55 -21.76
C LEU A 102 -7.50 1.43 -21.14
N SER A 103 -7.17 1.02 -19.93
CA SER A 103 -7.90 -0.02 -19.20
C SER A 103 -8.00 0.30 -17.70
N SER A 104 -9.03 -0.24 -17.05
CA SER A 104 -9.15 -0.18 -15.59
C SER A 104 -8.60 -1.48 -15.00
N VAL A 105 -7.61 -1.36 -14.12
CA VAL A 105 -6.90 -2.49 -13.50
C VAL A 105 -7.11 -2.46 -11.99
N GLN A 106 -7.30 -3.63 -11.39
CA GLN A 106 -7.37 -3.81 -9.94
C GLN A 106 -6.04 -4.36 -9.42
N PHE A 107 -5.49 -3.73 -8.39
CA PHE A 107 -4.30 -4.19 -7.69
C PHE A 107 -4.65 -4.50 -6.24
N SER A 108 -4.33 -5.71 -5.78
CA SER A 108 -4.39 -6.08 -4.37
C SER A 108 -2.96 -6.23 -3.88
N LEU A 109 -2.57 -5.45 -2.89
CA LEU A 109 -1.21 -5.44 -2.33
C LEU A 109 -1.29 -5.71 -0.83
N LYS A 110 -0.53 -6.68 -0.33
CA LYS A 110 -0.37 -6.96 1.09
C LYS A 110 0.96 -6.40 1.57
N GLU A 111 0.92 -5.55 2.58
CA GLU A 111 2.11 -5.09 3.29
C GLU A 111 2.72 -6.25 4.08
N LEU A 112 4.03 -6.44 3.93
CA LEU A 112 4.81 -7.30 4.83
C LEU A 112 5.53 -6.45 5.87
N ASP A 113 6.17 -5.39 5.39
CA ASP A 113 6.88 -4.38 6.17
C ASP A 113 7.01 -3.09 5.34
N ALA A 114 7.67 -2.07 5.90
CA ALA A 114 7.81 -0.75 5.27
C ALA A 114 8.50 -0.77 3.88
N ASN A 115 9.27 -1.82 3.57
CA ASN A 115 10.05 -1.94 2.33
C ASN A 115 9.73 -3.19 1.53
N SER A 116 8.72 -3.98 1.93
CA SER A 116 8.34 -5.21 1.24
C SER A 116 6.84 -5.35 1.14
N LEU A 117 6.35 -5.62 -0.07
CA LEU A 117 4.94 -5.89 -0.32
C LEU A 117 4.77 -7.13 -1.20
N ILE A 118 3.58 -7.71 -1.15
CA ILE A 118 3.17 -8.79 -2.02
C ILE A 118 1.99 -8.31 -2.86
N ARG A 119 2.07 -8.45 -4.18
CA ARG A 119 0.90 -8.37 -5.04
C ARG A 119 0.15 -9.69 -5.00
N LEU A 120 -1.09 -9.62 -4.56
CA LEU A 120 -2.05 -10.71 -4.57
C LEU A 120 -2.87 -10.67 -5.86
N PHE A 121 -3.29 -11.83 -6.34
CA PHE A 121 -4.19 -11.96 -7.48
C PHE A 121 -5.47 -12.68 -7.06
N PRO A 122 -6.52 -11.94 -6.67
CA PRO A 122 -7.76 -12.54 -6.20
C PRO A 122 -8.33 -13.56 -7.19
N GLY A 123 -8.68 -14.75 -6.69
CA GLY A 123 -9.19 -15.86 -7.50
C GLY A 123 -8.11 -16.76 -8.12
N MET A 124 -6.82 -16.48 -7.92
CA MET A 124 -5.70 -17.35 -8.27
C MET A 124 -4.86 -17.63 -7.03
N GLU A 125 -5.19 -18.71 -6.33
CA GLU A 125 -4.44 -19.16 -5.15
C GLU A 125 -2.99 -19.49 -5.55
N ASP A 126 -2.05 -19.23 -4.63
CA ASP A 126 -0.60 -19.41 -4.80
C ASP A 126 0.10 -18.55 -5.87
N MET A 127 -0.64 -17.66 -6.58
CA MET A 127 -0.01 -16.68 -7.46
C MET A 127 0.24 -15.38 -6.72
N GLU A 128 1.50 -15.14 -6.36
CA GLU A 128 1.94 -13.95 -5.65
C GLU A 128 3.23 -13.39 -6.27
N ILE A 129 3.36 -12.07 -6.30
CA ILE A 129 4.63 -11.42 -6.68
C ILE A 129 5.09 -10.54 -5.53
N ARG A 130 6.30 -10.82 -5.03
CA ARG A 130 6.94 -9.98 -4.01
C ARG A 130 7.64 -8.80 -4.67
N TYR A 131 7.52 -7.64 -4.05
CA TYR A 131 8.25 -6.43 -4.41
C TYR A 131 9.01 -5.88 -3.20
N HIS A 132 10.17 -5.31 -3.48
CA HIS A 132 11.06 -4.65 -2.56
C HIS A 132 11.17 -3.18 -2.94
N ARG A 133 11.08 -2.29 -1.94
CA ARG A 133 11.28 -0.86 -2.13
C ARG A 133 12.77 -0.61 -2.36
N CYS A 134 13.09 0.14 -3.41
CA CYS A 134 14.44 0.64 -3.59
C CYS A 134 14.74 1.71 -2.53
N PRO A 135 15.95 1.72 -1.96
CA PRO A 135 16.36 2.78 -1.06
C PRO A 135 16.25 4.13 -1.79
N ALA A 136 15.97 5.18 -1.03
CA ALA A 136 16.04 6.54 -1.57
C ALA A 136 17.44 6.75 -2.18
N PRO A 137 17.53 7.13 -3.47
CA PRO A 137 18.81 7.34 -4.13
C PRO A 137 19.51 8.60 -3.63
#